data_AF-A0A4V6J8W0-F1
#
_entry.id   AF-A0A4V6J8W0-F1
#
_cell.length_a   1.000
_cell.length_b   1.000
_cell.length_c   1.000
_cell.angle_alpha   90.00
_cell.angle_beta   90.00
_cell.angle_gamma   90.00
#
_symmetry.space_group_name_H-M   'P 1'
#
loop_
_entity.id
_entity.type
_entity.pdbx_description
1 polymer ?
#
loop_
_entity_poly.entity_id
_entity_poly.type
_entity_poly.pdbx_seq_one_letter_code
_entity_poly.pdbx_strand_id
1 'polypeptide(L)'
;MENITDAKPDTIVEIAPDGDLIVVVGSEETKLRVHSMLMMAVSKPFSVMLGPDWKEGHGIRDHDGLSELSLPDDDAVALEIICSIIHYQNKKVPRTLPACDFLAVAVVADKYGCMDALTFASETWLRISGDEPENLMLLTAAAYLFNNSQAFNKITGALVVDYDGPYLALYVDEIESIIP
;
A
#
# COMPACT_ATOMS: atom_id res chain seq x y z
N MET A 1 -12.61 -39.13 15.92
CA MET A 1 -11.43 -38.41 15.38
C MET A 1 -11.90 -37.01 15.10
N GLU A 2 -11.61 -36.10 16.03
CA GLU A 2 -11.94 -34.68 15.89
C GLU A 2 -10.96 -34.06 14.89
N ASN A 3 -11.49 -33.50 13.81
CA ASN A 3 -10.72 -32.66 12.90
C ASN A 3 -10.50 -31.31 13.59
N ILE A 4 -9.30 -31.11 14.11
CA ILE A 4 -8.82 -29.79 14.52
C ILE A 4 -8.49 -29.07 13.23
N THR A 5 -9.43 -28.26 12.75
CA THR A 5 -9.13 -27.16 11.83
C THR A 5 -8.09 -26.29 12.52
N ASP A 6 -6.90 -26.22 11.92
CA ASP A 6 -5.80 -25.34 12.30
C ASP A 6 -6.27 -23.89 12.05
N ALA A 7 -7.04 -23.35 12.99
CA ALA A 7 -7.52 -21.98 12.93
C ALA A 7 -6.33 -21.07 13.23
N LYS A 8 -5.75 -20.49 12.16
CA LYS A 8 -4.79 -19.37 12.25
C LYS A 8 -5.37 -18.36 13.26
N PRO A 9 -4.62 -17.96 14.30
CA PRO A 9 -5.16 -17.07 15.31
C PRO A 9 -5.60 -15.77 14.63
N ASP A 10 -6.87 -15.43 14.79
CA ASP A 10 -7.54 -14.24 14.26
C ASP A 10 -6.94 -12.97 14.90
N THR A 11 -5.70 -12.67 14.50
CA THR A 11 -4.87 -11.65 15.13
C THR A 11 -5.09 -10.34 14.42
N ILE A 12 -5.67 -9.39 15.14
CA ILE A 12 -5.88 -8.03 14.65
C ILE A 12 -4.58 -7.24 14.79
N VAL A 13 -4.10 -6.66 13.69
CA VAL A 13 -2.99 -5.70 13.70
C VAL A 13 -3.53 -4.36 14.19
N GLU A 14 -3.18 -4.03 15.43
CA GLU A 14 -3.58 -2.81 16.10
C GLU A 14 -2.74 -1.61 15.60
N ILE A 15 -3.17 -1.00 14.48
CA ILE A 15 -2.61 0.27 13.99
C ILE A 15 -3.13 1.42 14.85
N ALA A 16 -4.44 1.38 15.16
CA ALA A 16 -5.12 2.28 16.09
C ALA A 16 -5.96 1.47 17.10
N PRO A 17 -5.47 1.29 18.35
CA PRO A 17 -6.16 0.50 19.38
C PRO A 17 -7.57 0.99 19.76
N ASP A 18 -7.86 2.27 19.50
CA ASP A 18 -9.14 2.94 19.71
C ASP A 18 -9.90 3.19 18.39
N GLY A 19 -9.40 2.63 17.28
CA GLY A 19 -10.01 2.75 15.96
C GLY A 19 -11.43 2.18 15.92
N ASP A 20 -12.22 2.72 14.99
CA ASP A 20 -13.63 2.44 14.74
C ASP A 20 -13.87 1.55 13.50
N LEU A 21 -12.81 1.19 12.78
CA LEU A 21 -12.86 0.37 11.57
C LEU A 21 -11.82 -0.76 11.61
N ILE A 22 -12.25 -1.97 11.27
CA ILE A 22 -11.38 -3.07 10.84
C ILE A 22 -11.41 -3.13 9.32
N VAL A 23 -10.23 -3.07 8.70
CA VAL A 23 -10.06 -3.39 7.29
C VAL A 23 -9.56 -4.82 7.18
N VAL A 24 -10.32 -5.68 6.49
CA VAL A 24 -9.99 -7.09 6.26
C VAL A 24 -9.39 -7.22 4.88
N VAL A 25 -8.09 -7.54 4.80
CA VAL A 25 -7.30 -7.40 3.56
C VAL A 25 -6.76 -8.74 3.08
N GLY A 26 -6.87 -8.95 1.75
CA GLY A 26 -6.26 -10.08 1.05
C GLY A 26 -6.96 -11.42 1.30
N SER A 27 -6.52 -12.46 0.59
CA SER A 27 -7.06 -13.82 0.71
C SER A 27 -6.84 -14.45 2.09
N GLU A 28 -5.85 -13.97 2.82
CA GLU A 28 -5.52 -14.40 4.18
C GLU A 28 -6.32 -13.66 5.26
N GLU A 29 -7.24 -12.77 4.87
CA GLU A 29 -8.12 -11.99 5.75
C GLU A 29 -7.36 -11.25 6.86
N THR A 30 -6.27 -10.57 6.51
CA THR A 30 -5.48 -9.80 7.47
C THR A 30 -6.31 -8.64 8.02
N LYS A 31 -6.52 -8.60 9.34
CA LYS A 31 -7.35 -7.58 9.99
C LYS A 31 -6.52 -6.42 10.50
N LEU A 32 -6.78 -5.22 9.98
CA LEU A 32 -6.11 -3.98 10.37
C LEU A 32 -7.10 -3.07 11.11
N ARG A 33 -6.85 -2.75 12.37
CA ARG A 33 -7.70 -1.79 13.11
C ARG A 33 -7.22 -0.36 12.93
N VAL A 34 -8.07 0.51 12.42
CA VAL A 34 -7.76 1.88 11.98
C VAL A 34 -8.87 2.87 12.38
N HIS A 35 -8.57 4.17 12.26
CA HIS A 35 -9.56 5.24 12.32
C HIS A 35 -10.11 5.52 10.92
N SER A 36 -11.40 5.28 10.74
CA SER A 36 -12.15 5.55 9.50
C SER A 36 -11.97 7.00 9.04
N MET A 37 -12.01 7.95 9.97
CA MET A 37 -11.90 9.38 9.68
C MET A 37 -10.57 9.77 9.04
N LEU A 38 -9.45 9.16 9.47
CA LEU A 38 -8.15 9.44 8.88
C LEU A 38 -8.08 8.85 7.47
N MET A 39 -8.59 7.64 7.26
CA MET A 39 -8.67 7.02 5.93
C MET A 39 -9.49 7.87 4.96
N MET A 40 -10.68 8.32 5.37
CA MET A 40 -11.54 9.18 4.55
C MET A 40 -10.91 10.54 4.25
N ALA A 41 -10.15 11.11 5.19
CA ALA A 41 -9.53 12.43 5.02
C ALA A 41 -8.43 12.44 3.95
N VAL A 42 -7.71 11.31 3.79
CA VAL A 42 -6.58 11.22 2.85
C VAL A 42 -6.90 10.50 1.54
N SER A 43 -8.06 9.83 1.45
CA SER A 43 -8.40 8.98 0.31
C SER A 43 -9.83 9.22 -0.16
N LYS A 44 -9.97 9.59 -1.43
CA LYS A 44 -11.28 9.78 -2.05
C LYS A 44 -12.08 8.48 -2.13
N PRO A 45 -11.51 7.34 -2.58
CA PRO A 45 -12.20 6.05 -2.54
C PRO A 45 -12.67 5.65 -1.13
N PHE A 46 -11.84 5.78 -0.08
CA PHE A 46 -12.29 5.51 1.29
C PHE A 46 -13.38 6.47 1.75
N SER A 47 -13.30 7.75 1.39
CA SER A 47 -14.38 8.72 1.66
C SER A 47 -15.71 8.33 0.99
N VAL A 48 -15.67 7.72 -0.19
CA VAL A 48 -16.87 7.24 -0.87
C VAL A 48 -17.38 5.97 -0.19
N MET A 49 -16.54 4.95 -0.03
CA MET A 49 -16.91 3.65 0.56
C MET A 49 -17.46 3.79 1.98
N LEU A 50 -16.87 4.66 2.79
CA LEU A 50 -17.25 4.86 4.20
C LEU A 50 -18.27 6.01 4.36
N GLY A 51 -18.72 6.59 3.25
CA GLY A 51 -19.71 7.66 3.23
C GLY A 51 -21.13 7.19 3.56
N PRO A 52 -22.05 8.11 3.87
CA PRO A 52 -23.42 7.79 4.27
C PRO A 52 -24.25 7.10 3.18
N ASP A 53 -23.82 7.13 1.92
CA ASP A 53 -24.56 6.53 0.81
C ASP A 53 -24.28 5.01 0.68
N TRP A 54 -23.30 4.49 1.43
CA TRP A 54 -22.82 3.12 1.34
C TRP A 54 -23.11 2.35 2.62
N LYS A 55 -23.30 1.02 2.49
CA LYS A 55 -23.68 0.16 3.63
C LYS A 55 -22.60 0.17 4.71
N GLU A 56 -21.35 0.23 4.27
CA GLU A 56 -20.14 0.27 5.07
C GLU A 56 -20.11 1.55 5.94
N GLY A 57 -20.58 2.69 5.42
CA GLY A 57 -20.66 3.94 6.18
C GLY A 57 -21.81 4.01 7.19
N HIS A 58 -22.87 3.21 7.04
CA HIS A 58 -23.95 3.13 8.02
C HIS A 58 -23.50 2.42 9.31
N GLY A 59 -22.68 1.36 9.17
CA GLY A 59 -22.13 0.62 10.30
C GLY A 59 -21.32 1.49 11.26
N ILE A 60 -20.58 2.47 10.73
CA ILE A 60 -19.76 3.40 11.51
C ILE A 60 -20.62 4.38 12.33
N ARG A 61 -21.81 4.72 11.84
CA ARG A 61 -22.65 5.80 12.39
C ARG A 61 -23.73 5.31 13.35
N ASP A 62 -24.23 4.08 13.15
CA ASP A 62 -25.43 3.59 13.82
C ASP A 62 -25.16 2.66 15.03
N HIS A 63 -23.92 2.27 15.33
CA HIS A 63 -23.64 1.33 16.43
C HIS A 63 -22.38 1.62 17.26
N ASP A 64 -22.46 1.25 18.54
CA ASP A 64 -21.39 1.20 19.58
C ASP A 64 -20.30 0.13 19.27
N GLY A 65 -20.15 -0.27 18.00
CA GLY A 65 -19.40 -1.44 17.57
C GLY A 65 -18.44 -1.15 16.42
N LEU A 66 -17.38 -1.96 16.34
CA LEU A 66 -16.32 -1.85 15.35
C LEU A 66 -16.85 -2.27 13.96
N SER A 67 -16.77 -1.38 12.97
CA SER A 67 -17.21 -1.69 11.60
C SER A 67 -16.16 -2.49 10.84
N GLU A 68 -16.57 -3.30 9.86
CA GLU A 68 -15.65 -4.06 9.01
C GLU A 68 -15.77 -3.64 7.53
N LEU A 69 -14.63 -3.49 6.86
CA LEU A 69 -14.52 -3.26 5.42
C LEU A 69 -13.65 -4.35 4.80
N SER A 70 -14.19 -5.11 3.86
CA SER A 70 -13.46 -6.19 3.18
C SER A 70 -12.82 -5.73 1.88
N LEU A 71 -11.54 -6.02 1.71
CA LEU A 71 -10.67 -5.70 0.57
C LEU A 71 -9.88 -6.96 0.15
N PRO A 72 -10.54 -7.99 -0.41
CA PRO A 72 -9.94 -9.31 -0.65
C PRO A 72 -8.87 -9.32 -1.74
N ASP A 73 -8.90 -8.35 -2.65
CA ASP A 73 -7.99 -8.25 -3.80
C ASP A 73 -6.78 -7.34 -3.53
N ASP A 74 -6.68 -6.78 -2.32
CA ASP A 74 -5.61 -5.85 -1.96
C ASP A 74 -4.45 -6.54 -1.24
N ASP A 75 -3.25 -5.96 -1.42
CA ASP A 75 -2.05 -6.41 -0.74
C ASP A 75 -2.06 -5.97 0.74
N ALA A 76 -2.04 -6.95 1.65
CA ALA A 76 -2.11 -6.74 3.08
C ALA A 76 -0.90 -5.99 3.64
N VAL A 77 0.31 -6.25 3.11
CA VAL A 77 1.55 -5.63 3.58
C VAL A 77 1.56 -4.16 3.16
N ALA A 78 1.19 -3.87 1.93
CA ALA A 78 1.09 -2.51 1.40
C ALA A 78 0.04 -1.70 2.18
N LEU A 79 -1.15 -2.25 2.43
CA LEU A 79 -2.18 -1.56 3.21
C LEU A 79 -1.78 -1.38 4.68
N GLU A 80 -1.06 -2.32 5.29
CA GLU A 80 -0.53 -2.14 6.65
C GLU A 80 0.46 -0.97 6.72
N ILE A 81 1.37 -0.84 5.74
CA ILE A 81 2.33 0.26 5.64
C ILE A 81 1.60 1.60 5.45
N ILE A 82 0.68 1.66 4.48
CA ILE A 82 -0.11 2.87 4.17
C ILE A 82 -0.90 3.30 5.40
N CYS A 83 -1.64 2.39 6.03
CA CYS A 83 -2.40 2.67 7.24
C CYS A 83 -1.47 3.13 8.37
N SER A 84 -0.31 2.50 8.55
CA SER A 84 0.67 2.93 9.57
C SER A 84 1.15 4.36 9.36
N ILE A 85 1.37 4.78 8.11
CA ILE A 85 1.75 6.16 7.77
C ILE A 85 0.59 7.14 8.08
N ILE A 86 -0.61 6.84 7.59
CA ILE A 86 -1.83 7.66 7.80
C ILE A 86 -2.12 7.86 9.29
N HIS A 87 -1.83 6.87 10.12
CA HIS A 87 -2.07 6.88 11.57
C HIS A 87 -0.86 7.35 12.39
N TYR A 88 0.15 7.95 11.76
CA TYR A 88 1.36 8.44 12.43
C TYR A 88 2.17 7.37 13.18
N GLN A 89 1.96 6.09 12.85
CA GLN A 89 2.70 4.95 13.39
C GLN A 89 4.05 4.76 12.68
N ASN A 90 4.75 5.86 12.39
CA ASN A 90 5.99 5.89 11.60
C ASN A 90 7.12 5.00 12.16
N LYS A 91 7.06 4.62 13.44
CA LYS A 91 8.01 3.66 14.04
C LYS A 91 7.84 2.24 13.51
N LYS A 92 6.64 1.88 13.02
CA LYS A 92 6.33 0.59 12.41
C LYS A 92 6.65 0.58 10.91
N VAL A 93 6.83 1.75 10.30
CA VAL A 93 7.12 1.90 8.87
C VAL A 93 8.58 1.53 8.62
N PRO A 94 8.86 0.61 7.68
CA PRO A 94 10.22 0.19 7.38
C PRO A 94 11.04 1.34 6.80
N ARG A 95 12.31 1.48 7.20
CA ARG A 95 13.21 2.52 6.67
C ARG A 95 13.70 2.24 5.26
N THR A 96 13.70 0.96 4.89
CA THR A 96 14.11 0.45 3.58
C THR A 96 13.06 -0.57 3.17
N LEU A 97 12.71 -0.57 1.90
CA LEU A 97 11.67 -1.43 1.37
C LEU A 97 12.22 -2.08 0.08
N PRO A 98 12.10 -3.40 -0.11
CA PRO A 98 12.42 -4.03 -1.39
C PRO A 98 11.66 -3.36 -2.55
N ALA A 99 12.26 -3.38 -3.74
CA ALA A 99 11.69 -2.70 -4.91
C ALA A 99 10.28 -3.21 -5.25
N CYS A 100 10.05 -4.51 -5.13
CA CYS A 100 8.73 -5.14 -5.32
C CYS A 100 7.69 -4.61 -4.30
N ASP A 101 8.02 -4.62 -3.01
CA ASP A 101 7.13 -4.20 -1.94
C ASP A 101 6.84 -2.69 -2.04
N PHE A 102 7.83 -1.89 -2.46
CA PHE A 102 7.62 -0.47 -2.69
C PHE A 102 6.71 -0.19 -3.88
N LEU A 103 6.86 -0.95 -4.97
CA LEU A 103 5.92 -0.87 -6.10
C LEU A 103 4.50 -1.24 -5.66
N ALA A 104 4.34 -2.32 -4.88
CA ALA A 104 3.04 -2.71 -4.34
C ALA A 104 2.40 -1.60 -3.50
N VAL A 105 3.18 -0.96 -2.62
CA VAL A 105 2.73 0.23 -1.87
C VAL A 105 2.33 1.38 -2.80
N ALA A 106 3.11 1.65 -3.85
CA ALA A 106 2.81 2.70 -4.82
C ALA A 106 1.48 2.44 -5.57
N VAL A 107 1.26 1.20 -6.00
CA VAL A 107 0.03 0.78 -6.70
C VAL A 107 -1.19 0.92 -5.79
N VAL A 108 -1.10 0.44 -4.55
CA VAL A 108 -2.21 0.57 -3.59
C VAL A 108 -2.48 2.03 -3.26
N ALA A 109 -1.43 2.83 -3.05
CA ALA A 109 -1.60 4.24 -2.73
C ALA A 109 -2.18 5.06 -3.91
N ASP A 110 -1.86 4.69 -5.16
CA ASP A 110 -2.49 5.25 -6.35
C ASP A 110 -3.96 4.84 -6.46
N LYS A 111 -4.26 3.53 -6.31
CA LYS A 111 -5.62 2.98 -6.28
C LYS A 111 -6.52 3.72 -5.30
N TYR A 112 -6.01 4.02 -4.10
CA TYR A 112 -6.75 4.73 -3.06
C TYR A 112 -6.53 6.25 -3.07
N GLY A 113 -5.76 6.79 -4.02
CA GLY A 113 -5.51 8.23 -4.15
C GLY A 113 -4.92 8.87 -2.89
N CYS A 114 -4.07 8.16 -2.16
CA CYS A 114 -3.44 8.62 -0.91
C CYS A 114 -1.92 8.85 -1.03
N MET A 115 -1.41 9.02 -2.26
CA MET A 115 0.01 9.23 -2.56
C MET A 115 0.63 10.38 -1.75
N ASP A 116 -0.09 11.49 -1.57
CA ASP A 116 0.38 12.66 -0.82
C ASP A 116 0.75 12.31 0.63
N ALA A 117 0.01 11.40 1.27
CA ALA A 117 0.30 10.95 2.63
C ALA A 117 1.64 10.21 2.73
N LEU A 118 2.11 9.63 1.62
CA LEU A 118 3.32 8.82 1.54
C LEU A 118 4.55 9.59 1.03
N THR A 119 4.42 10.87 0.66
CA THR A 119 5.47 11.70 0.03
C THR A 119 6.85 11.54 0.69
N PHE A 120 6.94 11.68 2.02
CA PHE A 120 8.23 11.62 2.72
C PHE A 120 8.76 10.19 2.88
N ALA A 121 7.87 9.20 2.99
CA ALA A 121 8.26 7.81 3.07
C ALA A 121 8.83 7.34 1.73
N SER A 122 8.17 7.70 0.62
CA SER A 122 8.60 7.33 -0.73
C SER A 122 9.96 7.94 -1.08
N GLU A 123 10.25 9.19 -0.68
CA GLU A 123 11.59 9.78 -0.83
C GLU A 123 12.70 9.02 -0.10
N THR A 124 12.36 8.35 1.00
CA THR A 124 13.33 7.54 1.76
C THR A 124 13.62 6.23 1.05
N TRP A 125 12.59 5.59 0.47
CA TRP A 125 12.72 4.31 -0.23
C TRP A 125 13.29 4.45 -1.65
N LEU A 126 13.13 5.61 -2.30
CA LEU A 126 13.71 5.93 -3.62
C LEU A 126 15.23 6.20 -3.60
N ARG A 127 15.90 5.98 -2.46
CA ARG A 127 17.35 6.20 -2.33
C ARG A 127 18.14 5.02 -2.91
N ILE A 128 18.23 5.01 -4.23
CA ILE A 128 18.88 3.92 -4.96
C ILE A 128 20.27 4.35 -5.42
N SER A 129 21.24 3.53 -5.07
CA SER A 129 22.57 3.49 -5.68
C SER A 129 23.00 2.03 -5.74
N GLY A 130 23.15 1.48 -6.95
CA GLY A 130 23.70 0.13 -7.16
C GLY A 130 22.73 -1.05 -7.06
N ASP A 131 21.44 -0.84 -7.32
CA ASP A 131 20.46 -1.93 -7.44
C ASP A 131 20.59 -2.68 -8.78
N GLU A 132 20.05 -3.91 -8.81
CA GLU A 132 19.94 -4.73 -10.03
C GLU A 132 18.98 -4.06 -11.05
N PRO A 133 19.21 -4.23 -12.37
CA PRO A 133 18.38 -3.62 -13.42
C PRO A 133 16.87 -3.88 -13.27
N GLU A 134 16.49 -5.07 -12.81
CA GLU A 134 15.10 -5.47 -12.55
C GLU A 134 14.49 -4.59 -11.44
N ASN A 135 15.22 -4.38 -10.35
CA ASN A 135 14.81 -3.49 -9.27
C ASN A 135 14.70 -2.04 -9.77
N LEU A 136 15.65 -1.58 -10.60
CA LEU A 136 15.58 -0.23 -11.16
C LEU A 136 14.33 -0.01 -12.01
N MET A 137 13.83 -1.04 -12.70
CA MET A 137 12.59 -0.95 -13.47
C MET A 137 11.35 -0.81 -12.56
N LEU A 138 11.25 -1.63 -11.51
CA LEU A 138 10.20 -1.52 -10.49
C LEU A 138 10.20 -0.13 -9.82
N LEU A 139 11.39 0.36 -9.49
CA LEU A 139 11.58 1.65 -8.82
C LEU A 139 11.28 2.83 -9.76
N THR A 140 11.48 2.65 -11.06
CA THR A 140 11.05 3.61 -12.09
C THR A 140 9.52 3.72 -12.12
N ALA A 141 8.80 2.59 -12.11
CA ALA A 141 7.34 2.58 -12.07
C ALA A 141 6.80 3.21 -10.77
N ALA A 142 7.40 2.89 -9.62
CA ALA A 142 7.04 3.54 -8.35
C ALA A 142 7.31 5.05 -8.37
N ALA A 143 8.46 5.49 -8.90
CA ALA A 143 8.79 6.92 -9.02
C ALA A 143 7.80 7.66 -9.94
N TYR A 144 7.33 7.01 -11.01
CA TYR A 144 6.29 7.53 -11.89
C TYR A 144 4.97 7.75 -11.15
N LEU A 145 4.49 6.73 -10.42
CA LEU A 145 3.26 6.81 -9.62
C LEU A 145 3.33 7.92 -8.55
N PHE A 146 4.47 8.06 -7.87
CA PHE A 146 4.69 9.13 -6.89
C PHE A 146 4.95 10.52 -7.51
N ASN A 147 4.92 10.65 -8.84
CA ASN A 147 5.27 11.88 -9.55
C ASN A 147 6.64 12.45 -9.11
N ASN A 148 7.58 11.58 -8.72
CA ASN A 148 8.90 11.97 -8.27
C ASN A 148 9.86 12.07 -9.46
N SER A 149 9.75 13.18 -10.19
CA SER A 149 10.54 13.43 -11.41
C SER A 149 12.05 13.33 -11.20
N GLN A 150 12.56 13.71 -10.03
CA GLN A 150 13.99 13.64 -9.72
C GLN A 150 14.46 12.18 -9.61
N ALA A 151 13.73 11.36 -8.85
CA ALA A 151 14.04 9.95 -8.72
C ALA A 151 13.87 9.23 -10.06
N PHE A 152 12.76 9.49 -10.77
CA PHE A 152 12.49 8.92 -12.09
C PHE A 152 13.65 9.21 -13.05
N ASN A 153 14.09 10.46 -13.17
CA ASN A 153 15.20 10.84 -14.05
C ASN A 153 16.52 10.17 -13.66
N LYS A 154 16.81 10.09 -12.36
CA LYS A 154 18.04 9.45 -11.87
C LYS A 154 18.07 7.95 -12.15
N ILE A 155 16.97 7.24 -11.86
CA ILE A 155 16.88 5.77 -11.98
C ILE A 155 16.90 5.36 -13.46
N THR A 156 16.10 6.04 -14.30
CA THR A 156 16.10 5.80 -15.75
C THR A 156 17.43 6.15 -16.39
N GLY A 157 18.12 7.19 -15.90
CA GLY A 157 19.48 7.51 -16.31
C GLY A 157 20.46 6.36 -16.03
N ALA A 158 20.40 5.76 -14.84
CA ALA A 158 21.23 4.59 -14.50
C ALA A 158 20.91 3.39 -15.40
N LEU A 159 19.63 3.09 -15.63
CA LEU A 159 19.21 2.04 -16.57
C LEU A 159 19.80 2.26 -17.98
N VAL A 160 19.70 3.47 -18.52
CA VAL A 160 20.19 3.77 -19.89
C VAL A 160 21.71 3.66 -19.99
N VAL A 161 22.45 3.98 -18.93
CA VAL A 161 23.91 4.00 -18.94
C VAL A 161 24.51 2.63 -18.62
N ASP A 162 23.95 1.93 -17.63
CA ASP A 162 24.58 0.76 -17.03
C ASP A 162 24.01 -0.58 -17.53
N TYR A 163 22.79 -0.59 -18.12
CA TYR A 163 22.17 -1.81 -18.64
C TYR A 163 22.31 -1.92 -20.17
N ASP A 164 22.94 -3.00 -20.63
CA ASP A 164 23.23 -3.28 -22.04
C ASP A 164 22.31 -4.36 -22.66
N GLY A 165 21.38 -4.90 -21.87
CA GLY A 165 20.42 -5.92 -22.30
C GLY A 165 19.14 -5.35 -22.93
N PRO A 166 18.26 -6.22 -23.44
CA PRO A 166 16.94 -5.80 -23.92
C PRO A 166 16.04 -5.39 -22.74
N TYR A 167 15.41 -4.21 -22.82
CA TYR A 167 14.48 -3.74 -21.79
C TYR A 167 13.24 -4.63 -21.62
N LEU A 168 12.85 -5.35 -22.67
CA LEU A 168 11.80 -6.37 -22.59
C LEU A 168 12.13 -7.50 -21.60
N ALA A 169 13.40 -7.75 -21.30
CA ALA A 169 13.78 -8.72 -20.28
C ALA A 169 13.61 -8.20 -18.84
N LEU A 170 13.49 -6.87 -18.67
CA LEU A 170 13.19 -6.23 -17.38
C LEU A 170 11.68 -6.03 -17.18
N TYR A 171 10.87 -6.47 -18.14
CA TYR A 171 9.42 -6.34 -18.09
C TYR A 171 8.85 -7.35 -17.09
N VAL A 172 7.97 -6.87 -16.22
CA VAL A 172 7.21 -7.70 -15.27
C VAL A 172 5.74 -7.33 -15.35
N ASP A 173 4.86 -8.30 -15.11
CA ASP A 173 3.41 -8.16 -15.27
C ASP A 173 2.84 -7.01 -14.41
N GLU A 174 3.44 -6.72 -13.26
CA GLU A 174 3.04 -5.61 -12.39
C GLU A 174 3.13 -4.24 -13.10
N ILE A 175 4.06 -4.07 -14.04
CA ILE A 175 4.33 -2.80 -14.73
C ILE A 175 3.35 -2.56 -15.89
N GLU A 176 2.80 -3.63 -16.50
CA GLU A 176 1.85 -3.52 -17.63
C GLU A 176 0.63 -2.66 -17.27
N SER A 177 0.15 -2.83 -16.04
CA SER A 177 -1.03 -2.11 -15.53
C SER A 177 -0.78 -0.65 -15.16
N ILE A 178 0.48 -0.23 -15.08
CA ILE A 178 0.91 1.06 -14.51
C ILE A 178 1.27 2.06 -15.61
N ILE A 179 1.88 1.59 -16.71
CA ILE A 179 2.35 2.45 -17.79
C ILE A 179 1.30 2.51 -18.91
N PRO A 180 0.79 3.70 -19.28
CA PRO A 180 -0.24 3.86 -20.30
C PRO A 180 0.21 3.58 -21.74
#